data_AF-A0A958MCW0-F1
#
_entry.id   AF-A0A958MCW0-F1
#
_cell.length_a   1.000
_cell.length_b   1.000
_cell.length_c   1.000
_cell.angle_alpha   90.00
_cell.angle_beta   90.00
_cell.angle_gamma   90.00
#
_symmetry.space_group_name_H-M   'P 1'
#
loop_
_entity.id
_entity.type
_entity.pdbx_description
1 polymer ?
#
loop_
_entity_poly.entity_id
_entity_poly.type
_entity_poly.pdbx_seq_one_letter_code
_entity_poly.pdbx_strand_id
1 'polypeptide(L)'
;MDGPKSPHSAFVINFWTPVYHWKPKQTSRLYKRQPRAKNQSAQPQTEKPPIVSAPKILPRELSPHIQILWDQWQAMGAQCPTDGFDSADIKKIYRQLVRKFHPDLNQDPGAIEKFLIVQESFETLLTDVSLKISAKSDH
;
A
#
# COMPACT_ATOMS: atom_id res chain seq x y z
N MET A 1 23.55 55.47 61.44
CA MET A 1 24.16 55.89 60.18
C MET A 1 23.13 55.64 59.09
N ASP A 2 22.25 56.64 58.92
CA ASP A 2 21.77 57.22 57.65
C ASP A 2 21.70 56.26 56.45
N GLY A 3 20.59 56.01 55.75
CA GLY A 3 19.39 56.77 55.45
C GLY A 3 18.87 56.21 54.10
N PRO A 4 17.56 56.25 53.81
CA PRO A 4 16.91 55.40 52.80
C PRO A 4 16.99 55.97 51.37
N LYS A 5 17.11 55.11 50.36
CA LYS A 5 16.83 55.48 48.96
C LYS A 5 15.39 55.14 48.58
N SER A 6 14.72 56.20 48.16
CA SER A 6 13.32 56.36 47.78
C SER A 6 12.89 55.53 46.56
N PRO A 7 11.56 55.40 46.31
CA PRO A 7 10.92 54.44 45.41
C PRO A 7 10.41 55.12 44.11
N HIS A 8 9.31 54.59 43.54
CA HIS A 8 8.61 54.89 42.27
C HIS A 8 9.10 53.98 41.13
N SER A 9 8.28 53.31 40.31
CA SER A 9 6.85 53.37 40.00
C SER A 9 6.53 52.06 39.26
N ALA A 10 5.60 51.24 39.76
CA ALA A 10 4.27 51.03 39.20
C ALA A 10 4.16 50.67 37.70
N PHE A 11 3.36 49.60 37.47
CA PHE A 11 2.37 49.45 36.38
C PHE A 11 2.92 49.22 34.94
N VAL A 12 2.32 48.46 34.02
CA VAL A 12 1.14 47.57 33.96
C VAL A 12 1.16 46.94 32.54
N ILE A 13 0.81 45.65 32.44
CA ILE A 13 0.00 44.95 31.41
C ILE A 13 0.10 45.43 29.93
N ASN A 14 0.45 44.55 28.99
CA ASN A 14 -0.51 43.96 28.01
C ASN A 14 0.15 43.21 26.84
N PHE A 15 -0.23 41.93 26.75
CA PHE A 15 -0.84 41.29 25.59
C PHE A 15 -0.41 41.79 24.20
N TRP A 16 0.48 41.03 23.56
CA TRP A 16 0.48 40.94 22.10
C TRP A 16 0.67 39.49 21.66
N THR A 17 -0.43 38.73 21.78
CA THR A 17 -0.70 37.58 20.91
C THR A 17 -1.19 38.11 19.56
N PRO A 18 -0.46 37.93 18.45
CA PRO A 18 -1.08 37.95 17.15
C PRO A 18 -1.64 36.55 16.86
N VAL A 19 -2.96 36.46 17.01
CA VAL A 19 -3.83 35.43 16.45
C VAL A 19 -3.52 35.29 14.96
N TYR A 20 -3.01 34.13 14.54
CA TYR A 20 -2.97 33.77 13.12
C TYR A 20 -4.41 33.54 12.62
N HIS A 21 -5.03 34.61 12.16
CA HIS A 21 -6.25 34.61 11.38
C HIS A 21 -5.89 34.60 9.90
N TRP A 22 -6.02 33.44 9.23
CA TRP A 22 -6.11 33.44 7.77
C TRP A 22 -7.31 32.63 7.29
N LYS A 23 -8.19 33.32 6.57
CA LYS A 23 -9.45 32.88 5.99
C LYS A 23 -9.24 31.91 4.82
N PRO A 24 -10.20 30.99 4.59
CA PRO A 24 -10.20 30.08 3.44
C PRO A 24 -10.51 30.84 2.14
N LYS A 25 -9.78 30.53 1.06
CA LYS A 25 -10.16 30.96 -0.30
C LYS A 25 -11.16 29.96 -0.87
N GLN A 26 -12.42 30.37 -0.90
CA GLN A 26 -13.45 29.74 -1.72
C GLN A 26 -13.12 29.98 -3.21
N THR A 27 -12.92 28.92 -3.98
CA THR A 27 -13.06 28.97 -5.44
C THR A 27 -14.05 27.90 -5.87
N SER A 28 -15.31 28.28 -5.90
CA SER A 28 -16.39 27.59 -6.59
C SER A 28 -16.10 27.56 -8.09
N ARG A 29 -15.56 26.45 -8.59
CA ARG A 29 -15.63 26.12 -10.03
C ARG A 29 -16.84 25.24 -10.28
N LEU A 30 -17.92 25.93 -10.62
CA LEU A 30 -19.12 25.45 -11.27
C LEU A 30 -18.73 24.62 -12.51
N TYR A 31 -18.64 23.30 -12.39
CA TYR A 31 -18.50 22.46 -13.58
C TYR A 31 -19.86 22.39 -14.26
N LYS A 32 -19.85 22.93 -15.47
CA LYS A 32 -21.00 23.06 -16.35
C LYS A 32 -21.42 21.66 -16.79
N ARG A 33 -22.66 21.29 -16.47
CA ARG A 33 -23.35 20.08 -16.94
C ARG A 33 -23.35 20.09 -18.48
N GLN A 34 -22.86 19.04 -19.12
CA GLN A 34 -23.20 18.73 -20.51
C GLN A 34 -24.17 17.54 -20.52
N PRO A 35 -25.36 17.65 -21.13
CA PRO A 35 -26.17 16.49 -21.45
C PRO A 35 -25.74 15.96 -22.82
N ARG A 36 -25.40 14.67 -22.91
CA ARG A 36 -25.47 13.95 -24.19
C ARG A 36 -26.30 12.71 -24.02
N ALA A 37 -27.39 12.70 -24.78
CA ALA A 37 -28.43 11.70 -24.79
C ALA A 37 -27.95 10.33 -25.29
N LYS A 38 -28.56 9.29 -24.72
CA LYS A 38 -29.04 8.03 -25.31
C LYS A 38 -28.07 7.26 -26.22
N ASN A 39 -27.62 6.13 -25.71
CA ASN A 39 -27.52 4.84 -26.42
C ASN A 39 -27.81 3.76 -25.35
N GLN A 40 -29.07 3.40 -25.15
CA GLN A 40 -29.69 2.19 -25.71
C GLN A 40 -28.86 0.92 -25.42
N SER A 41 -29.21 0.34 -24.28
CA SER A 41 -29.21 -1.09 -23.94
C SER A 41 -29.12 -2.06 -25.12
N ALA A 42 -27.98 -2.75 -25.24
CA ALA A 42 -27.86 -4.14 -25.69
C ALA A 42 -26.45 -4.66 -25.39
N GLN A 43 -26.29 -5.48 -24.35
CA GLN A 43 -25.16 -6.40 -24.25
C GLN A 43 -25.69 -7.84 -24.18
N PRO A 44 -25.69 -8.59 -25.29
CA PRO A 44 -25.49 -10.02 -25.24
C PRO A 44 -23.99 -10.28 -24.99
N GLN A 45 -23.70 -11.05 -23.94
CA GLN A 45 -22.37 -11.58 -23.67
C GLN A 45 -21.91 -12.45 -24.86
N THR A 46 -20.72 -12.17 -25.41
CA THR A 46 -19.70 -13.12 -25.92
C THR A 46 -18.68 -12.38 -26.79
N GLU A 47 -17.94 -11.44 -26.21
CA GLU A 47 -16.74 -10.91 -26.88
C GLU A 47 -15.50 -11.23 -26.06
N LYS A 48 -14.72 -12.14 -26.64
CA LYS A 48 -13.35 -12.53 -26.30
C LYS A 48 -12.56 -11.28 -25.89
N PRO A 49 -11.87 -11.26 -24.72
CA PRO A 49 -11.26 -10.03 -24.23
C PRO A 49 -10.24 -9.49 -25.25
N PRO A 50 -10.18 -8.15 -25.40
CA PRO A 50 -9.31 -7.47 -26.35
C PRO A 50 -7.86 -7.83 -26.04
N ILE A 51 -7.03 -7.87 -27.09
CA ILE A 51 -5.59 -8.08 -27.00
C ILE A 51 -5.00 -6.93 -26.17
N VAL A 52 -4.97 -7.12 -24.85
CA VAL A 52 -4.31 -6.23 -23.92
C VAL A 52 -2.83 -6.33 -24.25
N SER A 53 -2.25 -5.20 -24.62
CA SER A 53 -0.82 -4.92 -24.71
C SER A 53 0.01 -5.99 -24.00
N ALA A 54 0.72 -6.79 -24.80
CA ALA A 54 1.49 -7.94 -24.35
C ALA A 54 2.13 -7.66 -22.99
N PRO A 55 1.91 -8.50 -21.95
CA PRO A 55 2.68 -8.35 -20.73
C PRO A 55 4.13 -8.41 -21.17
N LYS A 56 4.90 -7.39 -20.76
CA LYS A 56 6.34 -7.38 -20.93
C LYS A 56 6.83 -8.75 -20.47
N ILE A 57 7.15 -9.62 -21.42
CA ILE A 57 7.49 -11.01 -21.16
C ILE A 57 8.64 -10.91 -20.18
N LEU A 58 8.36 -11.23 -18.91
CA LEU A 58 9.40 -11.29 -17.91
C LEU A 58 10.41 -12.29 -18.46
N PRO A 59 11.71 -11.96 -18.44
CA PRO A 59 12.73 -12.85 -18.97
C PRO A 59 12.51 -14.23 -18.37
N ARG A 60 12.71 -15.25 -19.21
CA ARG A 60 12.39 -16.68 -19.08
C ARG A 60 13.09 -17.38 -17.90
N GLU A 61 13.04 -16.79 -16.72
CA GLU A 61 13.91 -17.06 -15.57
C GLU A 61 13.14 -17.22 -14.25
N LEU A 62 11.82 -17.04 -14.24
CA LEU A 62 10.95 -17.45 -13.14
C LEU A 62 10.05 -18.59 -13.61
N SER A 63 10.05 -19.72 -12.89
CA SER A 63 9.07 -20.79 -13.08
C SER A 63 7.66 -20.17 -13.07
N PRO A 64 6.79 -20.45 -14.05
CA PRO A 64 5.43 -19.91 -14.11
C PRO A 64 4.66 -20.07 -12.80
N HIS A 65 4.98 -21.13 -12.06
CA HIS A 65 4.43 -21.41 -10.73
C HIS A 65 4.70 -20.28 -9.72
N ILE A 66 5.91 -19.72 -9.69
CA ILE A 66 6.28 -18.61 -8.78
C ILE A 66 5.39 -17.40 -9.03
N GLN A 67 5.11 -17.11 -10.31
CA GLN A 67 4.27 -15.97 -10.69
C GLN A 67 2.81 -16.17 -10.25
N ILE A 68 2.29 -17.41 -10.32
CA ILE A 68 0.93 -17.76 -9.88
C ILE A 68 0.81 -17.62 -8.36
N LEU A 69 1.76 -18.17 -7.60
CA LEU A 69 1.78 -18.03 -6.13
C LEU A 69 1.85 -16.56 -5.70
N TRP A 70 2.61 -15.78 -6.44
CA TRP A 70 2.71 -14.35 -6.21
C TRP A 70 1.41 -13.60 -6.48
N ASP A 71 0.74 -13.90 -7.60
CA ASP A 71 -0.55 -13.30 -7.94
C ASP A 71 -1.62 -13.63 -6.88
N GLN A 72 -1.59 -14.85 -6.32
CA GLN A 72 -2.43 -15.20 -5.16
C GLN A 72 -2.16 -14.28 -3.96
N TRP A 73 -0.90 -14.03 -3.63
CA TRP A 73 -0.54 -13.11 -2.53
C TRP A 73 -0.95 -11.68 -2.83
N GLN A 74 -0.85 -11.26 -4.08
CA GLN A 74 -1.28 -9.94 -4.55
C GLN A 74 -2.80 -9.77 -4.42
N ALA A 75 -3.60 -10.79 -4.77
CA ALA A 75 -5.04 -10.81 -4.55
C ALA A 75 -5.42 -10.73 -3.07
N MET A 76 -4.56 -11.23 -2.17
CA MET A 76 -4.68 -11.09 -0.72
C MET A 76 -4.18 -9.74 -0.16
N GLY A 77 -3.69 -8.86 -1.03
CA GLY A 77 -3.23 -7.52 -0.68
C GLY A 77 -1.79 -7.48 -0.18
N ALA A 78 -0.92 -8.38 -0.65
CA ALA A 78 0.53 -8.21 -0.56
C ALA A 78 0.99 -7.08 -1.49
N GLN A 79 1.86 -6.18 -0.99
CA GLN A 79 2.54 -5.22 -1.84
C GLN A 79 3.79 -5.85 -2.47
N CYS A 80 3.98 -5.62 -3.76
CA CYS A 80 5.13 -6.13 -4.47
C CYS A 80 6.42 -5.33 -4.19
N PRO A 81 7.57 -6.00 -3.98
CA PRO A 81 8.86 -5.34 -3.98
C PRO A 81 9.22 -4.97 -5.41
N THR A 82 9.76 -3.76 -5.57
CA THR A 82 9.96 -3.11 -6.87
C THR A 82 11.18 -3.68 -7.61
N ASP A 83 12.14 -4.25 -6.87
CA ASP A 83 13.49 -4.55 -7.40
C ASP A 83 13.85 -6.05 -7.43
N GLY A 84 12.92 -6.95 -7.06
CA GLY A 84 13.11 -8.39 -7.22
C GLY A 84 12.56 -9.25 -6.09
N PHE A 85 12.51 -10.55 -6.33
CA PHE A 85 12.10 -11.56 -5.35
C PHE A 85 13.30 -11.96 -4.50
N ASP A 86 13.59 -11.19 -3.46
CA ASP A 86 14.56 -11.59 -2.45
C ASP A 86 13.90 -12.34 -1.29
N SER A 87 14.66 -13.25 -0.70
CA SER A 87 14.25 -14.05 0.46
C SER A 87 13.84 -13.18 1.66
N ALA A 88 14.47 -12.01 1.84
CA ALA A 88 14.14 -11.09 2.91
C ALA A 88 12.73 -10.48 2.73
N ASP A 89 12.38 -10.13 1.49
CA ASP A 89 11.10 -9.49 1.18
C ASP A 89 9.95 -10.49 1.20
N ILE A 90 10.17 -11.72 0.73
CA ILE A 90 9.21 -12.82 0.86
C ILE A 90 8.86 -13.04 2.34
N LYS A 91 9.87 -13.09 3.22
CA LYS A 91 9.65 -13.23 4.67
C LYS A 91 8.91 -12.04 5.27
N LYS A 92 9.15 -10.80 4.80
CA LYS A 92 8.43 -9.61 5.28
C LYS A 92 6.94 -9.70 4.94
N ILE A 93 6.63 -10.03 3.69
CA ILE A 93 5.26 -10.10 3.19
C ILE A 93 4.51 -11.26 3.86
N TYR A 94 5.15 -12.42 4.00
CA TYR A 94 4.60 -13.56 4.74
C TYR A 94 4.13 -13.17 6.14
N ARG A 95 4.97 -12.46 6.92
CA ARG A 95 4.60 -11.99 8.27
C ARG A 95 3.40 -11.05 8.25
N GLN A 96 3.24 -10.22 7.22
CA GLN A 96 2.09 -9.34 7.09
C GLN A 96 0.81 -10.12 6.79
N LEU A 97 0.87 -11.10 5.88
CA LEU A 97 -0.26 -11.94 5.50
C LEU A 97 -0.70 -12.84 6.66
N VAL A 98 0.25 -13.47 7.38
CA VAL A 98 -0.05 -14.27 8.58
C VAL A 98 -0.79 -13.46 9.61
N ARG A 99 -0.37 -12.22 9.90
CA ARG A 99 -1.08 -11.36 10.86
C ARG A 99 -2.48 -10.98 10.39
N LYS A 100 -2.70 -10.83 9.07
CA LYS A 100 -4.01 -10.54 8.50
C LYS A 100 -4.96 -11.73 8.56
N PHE A 101 -4.46 -12.95 8.34
CA PHE A 101 -5.29 -14.17 8.25
C PHE A 101 -5.13 -15.10 9.47
N HIS A 102 -4.53 -14.63 10.56
CA HIS A 102 -4.37 -15.43 11.76
C HIS A 102 -5.74 -15.78 12.35
N PRO A 103 -6.04 -17.06 12.64
CA PRO A 103 -7.37 -17.49 13.09
C PRO A 103 -7.78 -16.86 14.44
N ASP A 104 -6.82 -16.44 15.27
CA ASP A 104 -7.09 -15.73 16.53
C ASP A 104 -7.57 -14.28 16.31
N LEU A 105 -7.08 -13.62 15.26
CA LEU A 105 -7.41 -12.22 14.96
C LEU A 105 -8.55 -12.09 13.95
N ASN A 106 -8.79 -13.14 13.15
CA ASN A 106 -9.74 -13.14 12.07
C ASN A 106 -10.62 -14.38 12.16
N GLN A 107 -11.88 -14.18 12.54
CA GLN A 107 -12.86 -15.26 12.79
C GLN A 107 -13.60 -15.70 11.51
N ASP A 108 -13.21 -15.18 10.36
CA ASP A 108 -13.80 -15.59 9.08
C ASP A 108 -13.41 -17.04 8.74
N PRO A 109 -14.37 -17.89 8.32
CA PRO A 109 -14.09 -19.27 7.96
C PRO A 109 -13.11 -19.40 6.78
N GLY A 110 -13.04 -18.38 5.92
CA GLY A 110 -12.07 -18.32 4.82
C GLY A 110 -10.66 -17.84 5.22
N ALA A 111 -10.44 -17.43 6.48
CA ALA A 111 -9.12 -17.00 6.95
C ALA A 111 -8.15 -18.19 7.07
N ILE A 112 -8.65 -19.34 7.54
CA ILE A 112 -7.86 -20.57 7.69
C ILE A 112 -7.35 -21.07 6.34
N GLU A 113 -8.23 -21.10 5.33
CA GLU A 113 -7.85 -21.51 3.96
C GLU A 113 -6.76 -20.60 3.38
N LYS A 114 -6.93 -19.28 3.51
CA LYS A 114 -5.93 -18.30 3.06
C LYS A 114 -4.61 -18.44 3.82
N PHE A 115 -4.65 -18.70 5.12
CA PHE A 115 -3.45 -18.92 5.92
C PHE A 115 -2.66 -20.14 5.44
N LEU A 116 -3.34 -21.25 5.15
CA LEU A 116 -2.73 -22.47 4.60
C LEU A 116 -2.09 -22.19 3.23
N ILE A 117 -2.81 -21.51 2.33
CA ILE A 117 -2.29 -21.13 1.00
C ILE A 117 -1.03 -20.26 1.13
N VAL A 118 -1.02 -19.28 2.06
CA VAL A 118 0.13 -18.43 2.33
C VAL A 118 1.34 -19.26 2.79
N GLN A 119 1.12 -20.26 3.64
CA GLN A 119 2.19 -21.12 4.14
C GLN A 119 2.78 -22.01 3.03
N GLU A 120 1.95 -22.67 2.24
CA GLU A 120 2.37 -23.52 1.12
C GLU A 120 3.12 -22.72 0.04
N SER A 121 2.58 -21.54 -0.30
CA SER A 121 3.23 -20.62 -1.24
C SER A 121 4.60 -20.19 -0.73
N PHE A 122 4.74 -19.91 0.57
CA PHE A 122 5.98 -19.41 1.16
C PHE A 122 7.12 -20.44 1.07
N GLU A 123 6.82 -21.71 1.34
CA GLU A 123 7.80 -22.80 1.24
C GLU A 123 8.33 -22.95 -0.20
N THR A 124 7.43 -22.88 -1.17
CA THR A 124 7.78 -22.97 -2.59
C THR A 124 8.61 -21.77 -3.03
N LEU A 125 8.17 -20.56 -2.70
CA LEU A 125 8.85 -19.31 -3.07
C LEU A 125 10.26 -19.24 -2.47
N LEU A 126 10.44 -19.66 -1.22
CA LEU A 126 11.76 -19.68 -0.58
C LEU A 126 12.73 -20.65 -1.26
N THR A 127 12.24 -21.84 -1.62
CA THR A 127 13.06 -22.88 -2.27
C THR A 127 13.57 -22.38 -3.62
N ASP A 128 12.68 -21.87 -4.47
CA ASP A 128 13.04 -21.38 -5.80
C ASP A 128 13.94 -20.14 -5.78
N VAL A 129 13.69 -19.20 -4.86
CA VAL A 129 14.53 -18.01 -4.73
C VAL A 129 15.91 -18.34 -4.18
N SER A 130 16.00 -19.27 -3.21
CA SER A 130 17.27 -19.72 -2.64
C SER A 130 18.15 -20.39 -3.69
N LEU A 131 17.59 -21.21 -4.57
CA LEU A 131 18.34 -21.88 -5.65
C LEU A 131 19.01 -20.87 -6.59
N LYS A 132 18.37 -19.73 -6.86
CA LYS A 132 18.93 -18.70 -7.75
C LYS A 132 20.09 -17.93 -7.15
N ILE A 133 20.09 -17.75 -5.83
CA ILE A 133 21.19 -17.05 -5.14
C ILE A 133 22.46 -17.89 -5.26
N SER A 134 22.37 -19.21 -5.05
CA SER A 134 23.50 -20.13 -5.20
C SER A 134 24.01 -20.22 -6.63
N ALA A 135 23.13 -20.16 -7.63
CA ALA A 135 23.54 -20.26 -9.04
C ALA A 135 24.25 -19.01 -9.58
N LYS A 136 24.06 -17.85 -8.93
CA LYS A 136 24.66 -16.57 -9.36
C LYS A 136 26.05 -16.29 -8.77
N SER A 137 26.49 -17.05 -7.77
CA SER A 137 27.76 -16.81 -7.06
C SER A 137 29.00 -17.47 -7.68
N ASP A 138 28.84 -18.31 -8.71
CA ASP A 138 29.94 -19.07 -9.34
C ASP A 138 30.44 -18.46 -10.67
N HIS A 139 30.40 -17.13 -10.83
CA HIS A 139 30.97 -16.43 -12.00
C HIS A 139 31.94 -15.32 -11.61
#